data_AF-A0A378J9L9-F1
#
_entry.id   AF-A0A378J9L9-F1
#
_cell.length_a   1.000
_cell.length_b   1.000
_cell.length_c   1.000
_cell.angle_alpha   90.00
_cell.angle_beta   90.00
_cell.angle_gamma   90.00
#
_symmetry.space_group_name_H-M   'P 1'
#
loop_
_entity.id
_entity.type
_entity.pdbx_description
1 polymer ?
#
loop_
_entity_poly.entity_id
_entity_poly.type
_entity_poly.pdbx_seq_one_letter_code
_entity_poly.pdbx_strand_id
1 'polypeptide(L)'
;MPFNIELAKPSSGISIKIQAVKNTINVYFAGPQATADKVRDNWIHLETHFITTMPGYIVDPVRGPDAPHIKKDHTHAEETEIMHTHSEFASEITPERFSAYINDLFAQQQAEEHASETYQFFVDKKEVEEIVQKFAIYYREYKNSSTEELYEEATTLSPEEQSAYAKAVEERDAREEVEAVSRLFGNLLIATVLSGRHPLHRRPAPQDVLPTEESEDQLNCIVM
;
A
#
# COMPACT_ATOMS: atom_id res chain seq x y z
N MET A 1 -16.94 14.38 -2.72
CA MET A 1 -16.63 14.92 -4.07
C MET A 1 -16.32 13.82 -5.08
N PRO A 2 -17.10 13.68 -6.18
CA PRO A 2 -16.80 12.78 -7.29
C PRO A 2 -16.25 13.52 -8.54
N PHE A 3 -14.97 13.35 -8.86
CA PHE A 3 -14.38 13.83 -10.12
C PHE A 3 -13.97 12.66 -11.01
N ASN A 4 -14.15 12.79 -12.33
CA ASN A 4 -13.75 11.76 -13.31
C ASN A 4 -13.04 12.42 -14.51
N ILE A 5 -11.99 11.77 -15.01
CA ILE A 5 -11.34 12.14 -16.26
C ILE A 5 -10.83 10.88 -16.97
N GLU A 6 -11.06 10.80 -18.27
CA GLU A 6 -10.50 9.75 -19.13
C GLU A 6 -9.21 10.24 -19.77
N LEU A 7 -8.19 9.38 -19.83
CA LEU A 7 -6.93 9.69 -20.49
C LEU A 7 -7.09 9.69 -22.02
N ALA A 8 -6.35 10.57 -22.70
CA ALA A 8 -6.48 10.75 -24.14
C ALA A 8 -5.95 9.56 -24.96
N LYS A 9 -4.91 8.88 -24.45
CA LYS A 9 -4.29 7.72 -25.11
C LYS A 9 -4.75 6.43 -24.44
N PRO A 10 -5.50 5.55 -25.12
CA PRO A 10 -5.74 4.21 -24.61
C PRO A 10 -4.42 3.42 -24.60
N SER A 11 -4.09 2.79 -23.48
CA SER A 11 -2.89 1.95 -23.36
C SER A 11 -3.21 0.53 -23.81
N SER A 12 -2.62 0.08 -24.93
CA SER A 12 -2.92 -1.24 -25.51
C SER A 12 -4.42 -1.48 -25.79
N GLY A 13 -5.17 -0.42 -26.12
CA GLY A 13 -6.62 -0.47 -26.35
C GLY A 13 -7.48 -0.53 -25.07
N ILE A 14 -6.87 -0.34 -23.90
CA ILE A 14 -7.58 -0.17 -22.62
C ILE A 14 -7.88 1.31 -22.40
N SER A 15 -9.14 1.63 -22.13
CA SER A 15 -9.54 2.96 -21.69
C SER A 15 -9.24 3.11 -20.20
N ILE A 16 -8.58 4.21 -19.83
CA ILE A 16 -8.19 4.49 -18.46
C ILE A 16 -8.96 5.71 -17.96
N LYS A 17 -9.71 5.53 -16.88
CA LYS A 17 -10.45 6.60 -16.19
C LYS A 17 -9.82 6.81 -14.81
N ILE A 18 -9.39 8.03 -14.53
CA ILE A 18 -8.99 8.45 -13.18
C ILE A 18 -10.19 9.09 -12.51
N GLN A 19 -10.46 8.67 -11.30
CA GLN A 19 -11.54 9.19 -10.48
C GLN A 19 -10.99 9.60 -9.11
N ALA A 20 -11.44 10.73 -8.60
CA ALA A 20 -11.22 11.09 -7.21
C ALA A 20 -12.56 11.12 -6.49
N VAL A 21 -12.68 10.31 -5.44
CA VAL A 21 -13.87 10.23 -4.58
C VAL A 21 -13.44 10.40 -3.14
N LYS A 22 -13.98 11.42 -2.46
CA LYS A 22 -13.68 11.70 -1.04
C LYS A 22 -12.17 11.73 -0.79
N ASN A 23 -11.62 10.70 -0.13
CA ASN A 23 -10.22 10.55 0.24
C ASN A 23 -9.46 9.52 -0.62
N THR A 24 -10.06 9.04 -1.71
CA THR A 24 -9.54 7.95 -2.53
C THR A 24 -9.36 8.42 -3.98
N ILE A 25 -8.23 8.06 -4.60
CA ILE A 25 -8.04 8.12 -6.05
C ILE A 25 -8.22 6.71 -6.60
N ASN A 26 -9.18 6.55 -7.51
CA ASN A 26 -9.41 5.30 -8.21
C ASN A 26 -8.91 5.41 -9.65
N VAL A 27 -8.32 4.33 -10.16
CA VAL A 27 -7.94 4.24 -11.57
C VAL A 27 -8.59 3.01 -12.15
N TYR A 28 -9.47 3.22 -13.13
CA TYR A 28 -10.25 2.17 -13.78
C TYR A 28 -9.62 1.81 -15.13
N PHE A 29 -9.62 0.53 -15.45
CA PHE A 29 -9.03 -0.06 -16.64
C PHE A 29 -10.12 -0.82 -17.41
N ALA A 30 -10.76 -0.15 -18.37
CA ALA A 30 -11.86 -0.72 -19.14
C ALA A 30 -11.37 -1.36 -20.45
N GLY A 31 -11.58 -2.68 -20.57
CA GLY A 31 -11.28 -3.47 -21.76
C GLY A 31 -11.19 -4.97 -21.46
N PRO A 32 -10.63 -5.79 -22.36
CA PRO A 32 -10.48 -7.23 -22.14
C PRO A 32 -9.67 -7.50 -20.86
N GLN A 33 -10.22 -8.32 -19.96
CA GLN A 33 -9.71 -8.52 -18.60
C GLN A 33 -8.19 -8.80 -18.54
N ALA A 34 -7.70 -9.76 -19.32
CA ALA A 34 -6.28 -10.14 -19.32
C ALA A 34 -5.33 -9.00 -19.77
N THR A 35 -5.82 -8.05 -20.58
CA THR A 35 -5.05 -6.87 -20.98
C THR A 35 -5.19 -5.77 -19.93
N ALA A 36 -6.40 -5.56 -19.39
CA ALA A 36 -6.66 -4.60 -18.32
C ALA A 36 -5.82 -4.92 -17.07
N ASP A 37 -5.68 -6.19 -16.68
CA ASP A 37 -4.81 -6.63 -15.58
C ASP A 37 -3.35 -6.21 -15.78
N LYS A 38 -2.82 -6.38 -16.99
CA LYS A 38 -1.43 -5.99 -17.30
C LYS A 38 -1.23 -4.48 -17.27
N VAL A 39 -2.18 -3.73 -17.84
CA VAL A 39 -2.15 -2.27 -17.84
C VAL A 39 -2.25 -1.73 -16.41
N ARG A 40 -3.11 -2.34 -15.58
CA ARG A 40 -3.20 -2.09 -14.14
C ARG A 40 -1.87 -2.34 -13.44
N ASP A 41 -1.26 -3.49 -13.67
CA ASP A 41 0.01 -3.85 -13.00
C ASP A 41 1.14 -2.89 -13.40
N ASN A 42 1.17 -2.44 -14.65
CA ASN A 42 2.11 -1.40 -15.08
C ASN A 42 1.86 -0.05 -14.39
N TRP A 43 0.60 0.33 -14.18
CA TRP A 43 0.24 1.54 -13.45
C TRP A 43 0.68 1.44 -11.99
N ILE A 44 0.33 0.34 -11.32
CA ILE A 44 0.73 0.04 -9.94
C ILE A 44 2.25 0.07 -9.83
N HIS A 45 2.96 -0.51 -10.81
CA HIS A 45 4.42 -0.51 -10.82
C HIS A 45 4.96 0.92 -10.74
N LEU A 46 4.53 1.84 -11.62
CA LEU A 46 4.94 3.25 -11.55
C LEU A 46 4.54 3.90 -10.22
N GLU A 47 3.34 3.64 -9.74
CA GLU A 47 2.82 4.17 -8.48
C GLU A 47 3.68 3.77 -7.26
N THR A 48 4.20 2.54 -7.24
CA THR A 48 5.00 2.02 -6.10
C THR A 48 6.24 2.86 -5.80
N HIS A 49 6.78 3.58 -6.80
CA HIS A 49 8.00 4.38 -6.65
C HIS A 49 7.80 5.67 -5.85
N PHE A 50 6.56 6.12 -5.65
CA PHE A 50 6.29 7.38 -4.94
C PHE A 50 5.15 7.31 -3.91
N ILE A 51 4.17 6.42 -4.08
CA ILE A 51 2.91 6.48 -3.33
C ILE A 51 3.10 6.42 -1.81
N THR A 52 4.04 5.60 -1.34
CA THR A 52 4.36 5.46 0.10
C THR A 52 5.01 6.69 0.72
N THR A 53 5.51 7.61 -0.11
CA THR A 53 6.09 8.89 0.32
C THR A 53 5.06 10.02 0.33
N MET A 54 3.87 9.81 -0.25
CA MET A 54 2.83 10.82 -0.28
C MET A 54 2.22 11.05 1.12
N PRO A 55 2.09 12.31 1.57
CA PRO A 55 1.54 12.60 2.88
C PRO A 55 0.12 12.06 3.08
N GLY A 56 -0.04 11.24 4.12
CA GLY A 56 -1.32 10.69 4.53
C GLY A 56 -1.80 9.49 3.72
N TYR A 57 -0.98 8.93 2.82
CA TYR A 57 -1.32 7.68 2.14
C TYR A 57 -1.49 6.51 3.13
N ILE A 58 -2.44 5.63 2.85
CA ILE A 58 -2.74 4.44 3.65
C ILE A 58 -2.33 3.22 2.83
N VAL A 59 -1.29 2.49 3.29
CA VAL A 59 -0.70 1.36 2.55
C VAL A 59 -1.66 0.19 2.41
N ASP A 60 -2.49 -0.07 3.42
CA ASP A 60 -3.45 -1.17 3.44
C ASP A 60 -4.81 -0.68 3.95
N PRO A 61 -5.60 -0.01 3.09
CA PRO A 61 -6.87 0.54 3.48
C PRO A 61 -7.91 -0.54 3.79
N VAL A 62 -8.66 -0.35 4.89
CA VAL A 62 -9.80 -1.20 5.21
C VAL A 62 -11.00 -0.73 4.42
N ARG A 63 -11.43 -1.52 3.44
CA ARG A 63 -12.60 -1.22 2.61
C ARG A 63 -13.92 -1.45 3.36
N GLY A 64 -13.96 -2.48 4.20
CA GLY A 64 -15.19 -2.98 4.82
C GLY A 64 -16.09 -3.73 3.83
N PRO A 65 -17.35 -4.05 4.22
CA PRO A 65 -18.34 -4.65 3.32
C PRO A 65 -18.74 -3.74 2.15
N ASP A 66 -19.40 -4.30 1.14
CA ASP A 66 -19.74 -3.60 -0.12
C ASP A 66 -20.45 -2.26 0.08
N ALA A 67 -21.44 -2.17 0.98
CA ALA A 67 -22.17 -0.91 1.17
C ALA A 67 -21.27 0.24 1.68
N PRO A 68 -20.48 0.07 2.77
CA PRO A 68 -19.44 1.03 3.15
C PRO A 68 -18.41 1.30 2.05
N HIS A 69 -17.91 0.26 1.39
CA HIS A 69 -16.91 0.38 0.33
C HIS A 69 -17.42 1.23 -0.84
N ILE A 70 -18.63 0.96 -1.34
CA ILE A 70 -19.25 1.71 -2.44
C ILE A 70 -19.46 3.17 -2.04
N LYS A 71 -20.00 3.45 -0.86
CA LYS A 71 -20.28 4.84 -0.42
C LYS A 71 -19.03 5.65 -0.09
N LYS A 72 -17.93 5.01 0.30
CA LYS A 72 -16.66 5.67 0.62
C LYS A 72 -15.81 5.88 -0.63
N ASP A 73 -15.69 4.84 -1.45
CA ASP A 73 -14.65 4.76 -2.47
C ASP A 73 -15.20 4.93 -3.89
N HIS A 74 -16.49 4.71 -4.13
CA HIS A 74 -17.07 4.73 -5.47
C HIS A 74 -18.16 5.79 -5.63
N THR A 75 -18.51 6.07 -6.88
CA THR A 75 -19.63 6.94 -7.26
C THR A 75 -20.91 6.16 -7.53
N HIS A 76 -20.80 4.89 -7.92
CA HIS A 76 -21.92 3.97 -8.12
C HIS A 76 -21.50 2.50 -7.91
N ALA A 77 -22.47 1.61 -7.71
CA ALA A 77 -22.20 0.22 -7.30
C ALA A 77 -21.53 -0.60 -8.42
N GLU A 78 -21.91 -0.36 -9.68
CA GLU A 78 -21.41 -1.10 -10.84
C GLU A 78 -19.91 -0.84 -11.09
N GLU A 79 -19.31 0.19 -10.47
CA GLU A 79 -17.86 0.42 -10.53
C GLU A 79 -17.06 -0.74 -9.91
N THR A 80 -17.66 -1.49 -8.99
CA THR A 80 -17.03 -2.65 -8.35
C THR A 80 -16.76 -3.81 -9.33
N GLU A 81 -17.45 -3.84 -10.48
CA GLU A 81 -17.29 -4.87 -11.51
C GLU A 81 -16.19 -4.53 -12.52
N ILE A 82 -15.73 -3.27 -12.56
CA ILE A 82 -14.70 -2.79 -13.49
C ILE A 82 -13.34 -3.00 -12.81
N MET A 83 -12.32 -3.43 -13.57
CA MET A 83 -10.96 -3.54 -13.02
C MET A 83 -10.45 -2.16 -12.57
N HIS A 84 -10.07 -2.02 -11.30
CA HIS A 84 -9.57 -0.75 -10.77
C HIS A 84 -8.59 -0.92 -9.61
N THR A 85 -7.87 0.17 -9.30
CA THR A 85 -7.02 0.31 -8.11
C THR A 85 -7.52 1.43 -7.24
N HIS A 86 -7.23 1.36 -5.93
CA HIS A 86 -7.56 2.38 -4.93
C HIS A 86 -6.28 2.88 -4.27
N SER A 87 -6.14 4.21 -4.23
CA SER A 87 -5.12 4.90 -3.46
C SER A 87 -5.82 5.79 -2.44
N GLU A 88 -5.99 5.27 -1.22
CA GLU A 88 -6.70 5.94 -0.12
C GLU A 88 -5.73 6.78 0.73
N PHE A 89 -6.22 7.93 1.20
CA PHE A 89 -5.49 8.85 2.05
C PHE A 89 -6.29 9.18 3.32
N ALA A 90 -5.61 9.70 4.34
CA ALA A 90 -6.21 10.04 5.62
C ALA A 90 -7.19 11.24 5.59
N SER A 91 -7.22 12.01 4.50
CA SER A 91 -8.10 13.16 4.32
C SER A 91 -8.62 13.24 2.89
N GLU A 92 -9.57 14.13 2.62
CA GLU A 92 -10.07 14.34 1.25
C GLU A 92 -8.95 14.63 0.24
N ILE A 93 -9.17 14.24 -1.03
CA ILE A 93 -8.29 14.53 -2.15
C ILE A 93 -8.44 16.02 -2.52
N THR A 94 -7.44 16.82 -2.16
CA THR A 94 -7.36 18.25 -2.53
C THR A 94 -6.66 18.44 -3.88
N PRO A 95 -6.76 19.63 -4.50
CA PRO A 95 -6.04 19.94 -5.74
C PRO A 95 -4.54 19.71 -5.64
N GLU A 96 -3.93 20.04 -4.51
CA GLU A 96 -2.50 19.85 -4.26
C GLU A 96 -2.14 18.36 -4.24
N ARG A 97 -2.96 17.53 -3.56
CA ARG A 97 -2.71 16.09 -3.50
C ARG A 97 -2.91 15.41 -4.85
N PHE A 98 -4.00 15.73 -5.53
CA PHE A 98 -4.27 15.19 -6.86
C PHE A 98 -3.18 15.63 -7.85
N SER A 99 -2.73 16.89 -7.77
CA SER A 99 -1.62 17.38 -8.58
C SER A 99 -0.33 16.62 -8.33
N ALA A 100 0.05 16.43 -7.06
CA ALA A 100 1.23 15.65 -6.70
C ALA A 100 1.15 14.22 -7.25
N TYR A 101 0.02 13.53 -7.02
CA TYR A 101 -0.21 12.18 -7.52
C TYR A 101 0.02 12.04 -9.03
N ILE A 102 -0.65 12.90 -9.83
CA ILE A 102 -0.56 12.83 -11.29
C ILE A 102 0.84 13.22 -11.79
N ASN A 103 1.48 14.23 -11.18
CA ASN A 103 2.81 14.66 -11.58
C ASN A 103 3.89 13.64 -11.21
N ASP A 104 3.80 12.99 -10.05
CA ASP A 104 4.75 11.97 -9.64
C ASP A 104 4.63 10.73 -10.52
N LEU A 105 3.40 10.33 -10.86
CA LEU A 105 3.16 9.24 -11.82
C LEU A 105 3.75 9.58 -13.20
N PHE A 106 3.54 10.80 -13.69
CA PHE A 106 4.14 11.25 -14.94
C PHE A 106 5.67 11.29 -14.87
N ALA A 107 6.25 11.72 -13.74
CA ALA A 107 7.70 11.71 -13.54
C ALA A 107 8.26 10.28 -13.61
N GLN A 108 7.56 9.29 -13.03
CA GLN A 108 7.95 7.89 -13.15
C GLN A 108 7.87 7.39 -14.59
N GLN A 109 6.83 7.75 -15.35
CA GLN A 109 6.73 7.44 -16.77
C GLN A 109 7.91 8.01 -17.59
N GLN A 110 8.47 9.16 -17.19
CA GLN A 110 9.61 9.81 -17.87
C GLN A 110 10.98 9.26 -17.44
N ALA A 111 11.04 8.40 -16.42
CA ALA A 111 12.30 7.80 -15.98
C ALA A 111 12.88 6.88 -17.06
N GLU A 112 14.22 6.83 -17.18
CA GLU A 112 14.90 6.05 -18.22
C GLU A 112 14.56 4.55 -18.13
N GLU A 113 14.43 4.03 -16.90
CA GLU A 113 14.01 2.66 -16.61
C GLU A 113 12.57 2.32 -17.06
N HIS A 114 11.73 3.33 -17.33
CA HIS A 114 10.34 3.20 -17.75
C HIS A 114 10.07 3.70 -19.18
N ALA A 115 11.12 3.85 -20.01
CA ALA A 115 10.99 4.33 -21.39
C ALA A 115 10.17 3.43 -22.33
N SER A 116 9.83 2.21 -21.92
CA SER A 116 8.96 1.30 -22.69
C SER A 116 7.53 1.86 -22.85
N GLU A 117 6.93 1.66 -24.02
CA GLU A 117 5.53 2.03 -24.32
C GLU A 117 4.52 1.46 -23.32
N THR A 118 4.85 0.35 -22.64
CA THR A 118 4.00 -0.28 -21.62
C THR A 118 3.73 0.61 -20.41
N TYR A 119 4.59 1.61 -20.16
CA TYR A 119 4.49 2.57 -19.07
C TYR A 119 4.09 3.98 -19.55
N GLN A 120 3.85 4.17 -20.84
CA GLN A 120 3.51 5.47 -21.42
C GLN A 120 2.00 5.69 -21.44
N PHE A 121 1.45 6.17 -20.32
CA PHE A 121 0.02 6.42 -20.10
C PHE A 121 -0.42 7.82 -20.55
N PHE A 122 0.31 8.85 -20.13
CA PHE A 122 0.06 10.23 -20.57
C PHE A 122 0.77 10.49 -21.90
N VAL A 123 0.15 11.32 -22.75
CA VAL A 123 0.69 11.74 -24.04
C VAL A 123 1.89 12.66 -23.84
N ASP A 124 1.73 13.69 -23.00
CA ASP A 124 2.74 14.69 -22.74
C ASP A 124 2.47 15.44 -21.42
N LYS A 125 3.38 16.37 -21.08
CA LYS A 125 3.24 17.23 -19.90
C LYS A 125 2.00 18.13 -19.97
N LYS A 126 1.54 18.50 -21.16
CA LYS A 126 0.40 19.40 -21.35
C LYS A 126 -0.91 18.70 -20.96
N GLU A 127 -1.08 17.42 -21.33
CA GLU A 127 -2.22 16.61 -20.85
C GLU A 127 -2.27 16.57 -19.32
N VAL A 128 -1.13 16.35 -18.67
CA VAL A 128 -1.01 16.33 -17.20
C VAL A 128 -1.44 17.68 -16.59
N GLU A 129 -0.94 18.79 -17.13
CA GLU A 129 -1.31 20.13 -16.68
C GLU A 129 -2.80 20.41 -16.86
N GLU A 130 -3.39 19.99 -17.99
CA GLU A 130 -4.83 20.12 -18.25
C GLU A 130 -5.68 19.29 -17.28
N ILE A 131 -5.28 18.06 -16.97
CA ILE A 131 -5.96 17.18 -15.99
C ILE A 131 -5.97 17.84 -14.62
N VAL A 132 -4.80 18.29 -14.14
CA VAL A 132 -4.66 18.96 -12.84
C VAL A 132 -5.48 20.25 -12.78
N GLN A 133 -5.45 21.05 -13.85
CA GLN A 133 -6.22 22.28 -13.91
C GLN A 133 -7.73 22.03 -13.87
N LYS A 134 -8.22 21.03 -14.63
CA LYS A 134 -9.65 20.65 -14.62
C LYS A 134 -10.09 20.21 -13.23
N PHE A 135 -9.27 19.41 -12.54
CA PHE A 135 -9.56 19.00 -11.17
C PHE A 135 -9.64 20.21 -10.22
N ALA A 136 -8.67 21.14 -10.29
CA ALA A 136 -8.66 22.32 -9.44
C ALA A 136 -9.89 23.23 -9.67
N ILE A 137 -10.29 23.41 -10.93
CA ILE A 137 -11.51 24.16 -11.29
C ILE A 137 -12.75 23.46 -10.72
N TYR A 138 -12.88 22.16 -10.95
CA TYR A 138 -13.99 21.37 -10.45
C TYR A 138 -14.09 21.42 -8.93
N TYR A 139 -12.97 21.18 -8.22
CA TYR A 139 -12.91 21.21 -6.76
C TYR A 139 -13.40 22.54 -6.20
N ARG A 140 -12.93 23.66 -6.77
CA ARG A 140 -13.31 25.01 -6.34
C ARG A 140 -14.81 25.27 -6.53
N GLU A 141 -15.41 24.75 -7.59
CA GLU A 141 -16.85 24.92 -7.88
C GLU A 141 -17.72 23.96 -7.06
N TYR A 142 -17.20 22.77 -6.77
CA TYR A 142 -17.89 21.75 -5.99
C TYR A 142 -17.88 22.04 -4.49
N LYS A 143 -16.74 22.50 -3.94
CA LYS A 143 -16.58 22.69 -2.49
C LYS A 143 -17.49 23.78 -1.94
N ASN A 144 -18.20 23.47 -0.86
CA ASN A 144 -19.25 24.26 -0.24
C ASN A 144 -20.44 24.56 -1.17
N SER A 145 -20.63 23.76 -2.23
CA SER A 145 -21.80 23.86 -3.10
C SER A 145 -22.96 23.00 -2.58
N SER A 146 -24.18 23.29 -3.06
CA SER A 146 -25.33 22.42 -2.83
C SER A 146 -25.15 21.01 -3.41
N THR A 147 -24.26 20.85 -4.40
CA THR A 147 -23.95 19.54 -4.99
C THR A 147 -23.07 18.71 -4.06
N GLU A 148 -22.18 19.34 -3.29
CA GLU A 148 -21.44 18.67 -2.21
C GLU A 148 -22.40 18.19 -1.13
N GLU A 149 -23.31 19.06 -0.67
CA GLU A 149 -24.28 18.70 0.37
C GLU A 149 -25.14 17.49 -0.03
N LEU A 150 -25.71 17.49 -1.25
CA LEU A 150 -26.50 16.37 -1.77
C LEU A 150 -25.67 15.07 -1.89
N TYR A 151 -24.41 15.19 -2.29
CA TYR A 151 -23.54 14.03 -2.43
C TYR A 151 -23.14 13.44 -1.07
N GLU A 152 -22.81 14.29 -0.10
CA GLU A 152 -22.47 13.83 1.25
C GLU A 152 -23.70 13.22 1.94
N GLU A 153 -24.90 13.77 1.75
CA GLU A 153 -26.15 13.16 2.26
C GLU A 153 -26.35 11.76 1.67
N ALA A 154 -26.25 11.61 0.34
CA ALA A 154 -26.46 10.33 -0.34
C ALA A 154 -25.40 9.27 0.00
N THR A 155 -24.17 9.70 0.34
CA THR A 155 -23.03 8.82 0.59
C THR A 155 -22.64 8.72 2.06
N THR A 156 -23.45 9.28 2.97
CA THR A 156 -23.30 9.08 4.40
C THR A 156 -23.65 7.64 4.75
N LEU A 157 -22.82 7.01 5.59
CA LEU A 157 -23.07 5.66 6.08
C LEU A 157 -24.23 5.68 7.08
N SER A 158 -25.14 4.71 6.97
CA SER A 158 -26.13 4.45 8.01
C SER A 158 -25.42 3.97 9.29
N PRO A 159 -26.06 4.05 10.46
CA PRO A 159 -25.49 3.52 11.70
C PRO A 159 -25.06 2.05 11.60
N GLU A 160 -25.83 1.23 10.86
CA GLU A 160 -25.53 -0.18 10.61
C GLU A 160 -24.31 -0.36 9.73
N GLU A 161 -24.21 0.43 8.64
CA GLU A 161 -23.05 0.43 7.73
C GLU A 161 -21.78 0.90 8.45
N GLN A 162 -21.90 1.93 9.29
CA GLN A 162 -20.79 2.45 10.10
C GLN A 162 -20.30 1.40 11.11
N SER A 163 -21.22 0.68 11.76
CA SER A 163 -20.89 -0.42 12.68
C SER A 163 -20.21 -1.58 11.96
N ALA A 164 -20.71 -1.96 10.79
CA ALA A 164 -20.12 -3.03 9.98
C ALA A 164 -18.70 -2.67 9.51
N TYR A 165 -18.49 -1.41 9.12
CA TYR A 165 -17.16 -0.90 8.79
C TYR A 165 -16.21 -0.91 10.00
N ALA A 166 -16.66 -0.42 11.16
CA ALA A 166 -15.86 -0.42 12.38
C ALA A 166 -15.42 -1.84 12.78
N LYS A 167 -16.34 -2.82 12.68
CA LYS A 167 -16.01 -4.23 12.90
C LYS A 167 -14.95 -4.76 11.94
N ALA A 168 -15.01 -4.38 10.67
CA ALA A 168 -13.99 -4.77 9.69
C ALA A 168 -12.61 -4.17 10.01
N VAL A 169 -12.57 -2.94 10.54
CA VAL A 169 -11.33 -2.32 11.02
C VAL A 169 -10.78 -3.09 12.23
N GLU A 170 -11.61 -3.37 13.22
CA GLU A 170 -11.20 -4.15 14.41
C GLU A 170 -10.67 -5.54 14.06
N GLU A 171 -11.33 -6.25 13.15
CA GLU A 171 -10.89 -7.58 12.68
C GLU A 171 -9.53 -7.52 11.97
N ARG A 172 -9.30 -6.46 11.20
CA ARG A 172 -8.02 -6.23 10.51
C ARG A 172 -6.91 -5.94 11.50
N ASP A 173 -7.14 -5.06 12.46
CA ASP A 173 -6.17 -4.70 13.51
C ASP A 173 -5.81 -5.94 14.35
N ALA A 174 -6.81 -6.72 14.76
CA ALA A 174 -6.59 -7.96 15.51
C ALA A 174 -5.77 -8.99 14.71
N ARG A 175 -5.99 -9.09 13.39
CA ARG A 175 -5.20 -9.98 12.51
C ARG A 175 -3.75 -9.51 12.41
N GLU A 176 -3.51 -8.21 12.25
CA GLU A 176 -2.16 -7.64 12.19
C GLU A 176 -1.38 -7.88 13.48
N GLU A 177 -2.03 -7.75 14.65
CA GLU A 177 -1.41 -8.05 15.95
C GLU A 177 -0.99 -9.52 16.05
N VAL A 178 -1.86 -10.45 15.66
CA VAL A 178 -1.56 -11.90 15.68
C VAL A 178 -0.42 -12.24 14.72
N GLU A 179 -0.39 -11.63 13.53
CA GLU A 179 0.72 -11.80 12.59
C GLU A 179 2.04 -11.23 13.11
N ALA A 180 2.02 -10.04 13.72
CA ALA A 180 3.21 -9.42 14.30
C ALA A 180 3.80 -10.29 15.42
N VAL A 181 2.94 -10.81 16.30
CA VAL A 181 3.32 -11.76 17.36
C VAL A 181 3.91 -13.03 16.74
N SER A 182 3.28 -13.58 15.70
CA SER A 182 3.76 -14.79 15.00
C SER A 182 5.14 -14.57 14.35
N ARG A 183 5.37 -13.41 13.73
CA ARG A 183 6.68 -13.04 13.15
C ARG A 183 7.74 -12.87 14.23
N LEU A 184 7.41 -12.26 15.37
CA LEU A 184 8.31 -12.14 16.53
C LEU A 184 8.70 -13.52 17.08
N PHE A 185 7.74 -14.42 17.26
CA PHE A 185 8.01 -15.80 17.68
C PHE A 185 8.87 -16.55 16.67
N GLY A 186 8.58 -16.44 15.37
CA GLY A 186 9.39 -17.03 14.30
C GLY A 186 10.83 -16.51 14.28
N ASN A 187 11.02 -15.20 14.41
CA ASN A 187 12.35 -14.59 14.48
C ASN A 187 13.11 -15.01 15.75
N LEU A 188 12.43 -15.13 16.89
CA LEU A 188 13.04 -15.64 18.13
C LEU A 188 13.44 -17.12 17.99
N LEU A 189 12.62 -17.95 17.34
CA LEU A 189 12.95 -19.33 17.01
C LEU A 189 14.19 -19.40 16.10
N ILE A 190 14.25 -18.61 15.04
CA ILE A 190 15.43 -18.53 14.16
C ILE A 190 16.66 -18.07 14.94
N ALA A 191 16.54 -17.02 15.76
CA ALA A 191 17.64 -16.52 16.58
C ALA A 191 18.13 -17.56 17.61
N THR A 192 17.23 -18.34 18.20
CA THR A 192 17.60 -19.43 19.13
C THR A 192 18.26 -20.61 18.42
N VAL A 193 17.83 -20.95 17.19
CA VAL A 193 18.51 -21.92 16.31
C VAL A 193 19.91 -21.44 15.94
N LEU A 194 20.04 -20.20 15.45
CA LEU A 194 21.33 -19.63 15.02
C LEU A 194 22.31 -19.41 16.18
N SER A 195 21.82 -19.11 17.39
CA SER A 195 22.67 -18.96 18.58
C SER A 195 23.07 -20.28 19.24
N GLY A 196 22.66 -21.44 18.68
CA GLY A 196 22.95 -22.75 19.25
C GLY A 196 22.28 -23.02 20.60
N ARG A 197 21.29 -22.20 20.97
CA ARG A 197 20.49 -22.33 22.20
C ARG A 197 19.18 -23.09 21.98
N HIS A 198 18.93 -23.55 20.76
CA HIS A 198 17.78 -24.36 20.44
C HIS A 198 17.89 -25.75 21.09
N PRO A 199 16.87 -26.24 21.82
CA PRO A 199 16.96 -27.46 22.64
C PRO A 199 17.25 -28.73 21.83
N LEU A 200 16.99 -28.72 20.51
CA LEU A 200 17.26 -29.84 19.60
C LEU A 200 18.66 -29.79 18.93
N HIS A 201 19.40 -28.68 19.06
CA HIS A 201 20.77 -28.53 18.56
C HIS A 201 21.73 -28.22 19.71
N ARG A 202 21.79 -29.08 20.72
CA ARG A 202 22.95 -29.10 21.61
C ARG A 202 24.13 -29.68 20.84
N ARG A 203 25.13 -28.84 20.57
CA ARG A 203 26.48 -29.30 20.19
C ARG A 203 26.91 -30.33 21.25
N PRO A 204 27.39 -31.53 20.87
CA PRO A 204 27.99 -32.44 21.83
C PRO A 204 29.06 -31.69 22.61
N ALA A 205 29.03 -31.80 23.94
CA ALA A 205 30.07 -31.20 24.78
C ALA A 205 31.44 -31.71 24.29
N PRO A 206 32.46 -30.85 24.20
CA PRO A 206 33.81 -31.33 23.94
C PRO A 206 34.15 -32.37 25.02
N GLN A 207 34.59 -33.55 24.60
CA GLN A 207 35.10 -34.55 25.54
C GLN A 207 36.33 -33.92 26.22
N ASP A 208 36.22 -33.68 27.52
CA ASP A 208 37.35 -33.25 28.34
C ASP A 208 38.46 -34.29 28.21
N VAL A 209 39.59 -33.84 27.66
CA VAL A 209 40.85 -34.57 27.72
C VAL A 209 41.22 -34.67 29.20
N LEU A 210 41.34 -35.91 29.69
CA LEU A 210 41.74 -36.27 31.06
C LEU A 210 42.99 -35.47 31.49
N PRO A 211 43.00 -34.85 32.69
CA PRO A 211 44.23 -34.31 33.25
C PRO A 211 45.07 -35.45 33.84
N THR A 212 46.32 -35.51 33.43
CA THR A 212 47.37 -36.35 34.04
C THR A 212 47.60 -35.91 35.48
N GLU A 213 47.55 -36.87 36.41
CA GLU A 213 47.93 -36.68 37.80
C GLU A 213 49.45 -36.48 37.91
N GLU A 214 49.89 -35.36 38.46
CA GLU A 214 51.17 -35.26 39.15
C GLU A 214 50.93 -34.63 40.53
N SER A 215 50.93 -35.49 41.56
CA SER A 215 51.07 -35.07 42.96
C SER A 215 52.46 -35.48 43.46
N GLU A 216 53.26 -34.44 43.70
CA GLU A 216 54.26 -34.23 44.75
C GLU A 216 54.86 -35.44 45.49
N ASP A 217 56.21 -35.51 45.51
CA ASP A 217 56.97 -35.50 46.77
C ASP A 217 58.50 -35.48 46.52
N GLN A 218 59.20 -34.46 47.02
CA GLN A 218 60.26 -34.61 48.05
C GLN A 218 61.11 -33.34 48.24
N LEU A 219 61.20 -32.95 49.51
CA LEU A 219 62.15 -32.00 50.08
C LEU A 219 63.61 -32.34 49.73
N ASN A 220 64.45 -31.31 49.54
CA ASN A 220 65.47 -30.98 50.55
C ASN A 220 66.24 -29.68 50.25
N CYS A 221 66.45 -28.94 51.34
CA CYS A 221 67.33 -27.79 51.47
C CYS A 221 68.77 -28.05 50.98
N ILE A 222 69.45 -27.03 50.45
CA ILE A 222 70.44 -26.19 51.17
C ILE A 222 71.08 -25.19 50.18
N VAL A 223 71.29 -23.99 50.71
CA VAL A 223 72.02 -22.85 50.15
C VAL A 223 73.52 -23.17 49.98
N MET A 224 74.01 -23.18 48.73
CA MET A 224 75.09 -22.35 48.16
C MET A 224 75.44 -22.85 46.75
#